data_AF-A0A972V1N2-F1
#
_entry.id   AF-A0A972V1N2-F1
#
_cell.length_a   1.000
_cell.length_b   1.000
_cell.length_c   1.000
_cell.angle_alpha   90.00
_cell.angle_beta   90.00
_cell.angle_gamma   90.00
#
_symmetry.space_group_name_H-M   'P 1'
#
loop_
_entity.id
_entity.type
_entity.pdbx_description
1 polymer ?
#
loop_
_entity_poly.entity_id
_entity_poly.type
_entity_poly.pdbx_seq_one_letter_code
_entity_poly.pdbx_strand_id
1 'polypeptide(L)'
;MNKNLLLYCPNYVRLIKSFFIKPLSLSIVNLTLLLLLNLTGFSAVKQKNLLATSYVTEQLNPEDFVLSSIGVTAPLYLDANDFSGVIRIAGYLQGDIEKVSGVKPRILMGELPPTPEVVIIGTLGKSSLIDQLVEDGKINVDDIKGKWEASLIVVVDQPIRGVDKALVIVGSDKRGTIYGMFDLSRQIGVSPWHFWSDVPPKKQSELYIKAGRYNLGSPKVKYRGIFLNDEEPALGRWAVENYGGFNHLFYEHVFELILRLKGNYLWPAMWWAAFNANDPVNPVLANELGIVMGSSHHEPMNRAHKEWKPWGGGEWNYETNPEQLREFWTEGIERMGNRETIINMAMRGDGDMGMSQETNVALLEKIVADQREIIADVTGKDVSETPQLWALYKEVQDYYDEGMRVPDDVTLLLCDDNWGNIRKLPRPDDLPRSGGYGIYYHFDYVGGPRNYKWLNVSPLPRIWEQMNLAYRHGVDRIWIVNVGDLKPMELGISFFL
;
A
#
# COMPACT_ATOMS: atom_id res chain seq x y z
N MET A 1 -36.83 20.42 -44.35
CA MET A 1 -37.18 20.51 -45.80
C MET A 1 -36.00 21.13 -46.54
N ASN A 2 -35.79 20.72 -47.81
CA ASN A 2 -34.61 20.86 -48.70
C ASN A 2 -33.52 19.79 -48.46
N LYS A 3 -33.37 18.73 -49.26
CA LYS A 3 -33.10 18.52 -50.71
C LYS A 3 -31.64 18.78 -51.14
N ASN A 4 -30.99 17.66 -51.50
CA ASN A 4 -29.96 17.42 -52.52
C ASN A 4 -28.59 18.12 -52.39
N LEU A 5 -27.53 17.32 -52.31
CA LEU A 5 -26.56 17.18 -53.42
C LEU A 5 -25.75 15.87 -53.29
N LEU A 6 -25.93 15.00 -54.29
CA LEU A 6 -25.05 13.90 -54.66
C LEU A 6 -23.98 14.46 -55.60
N LEU A 7 -22.70 14.11 -55.38
CA LEU A 7 -21.66 14.18 -56.42
C LEU A 7 -20.75 12.95 -56.34
N TYR A 8 -20.62 12.33 -57.51
CA TYR A 8 -19.90 11.12 -57.92
C TYR A 8 -18.37 11.30 -57.96
N CYS A 9 -17.58 10.24 -57.70
CA CYS A 9 -16.94 9.47 -58.77
C CYS A 9 -16.17 8.21 -58.27
N PRO A 10 -16.02 7.18 -59.13
CA PRO A 10 -15.64 5.80 -58.80
C PRO A 10 -14.19 5.45 -59.18
N ASN A 11 -13.64 4.38 -58.61
CA ASN A 11 -12.66 3.48 -59.25
C ASN A 11 -12.16 2.46 -58.20
N TYR A 12 -12.56 1.19 -58.27
CA TYR A 12 -11.72 0.04 -57.91
C TYR A 12 -12.42 -1.27 -58.30
N VAL A 13 -12.40 -1.56 -59.61
CA VAL A 13 -12.54 -2.93 -60.12
C VAL A 13 -11.29 -3.19 -60.96
N ARG A 14 -10.29 -3.87 -60.39
CA ARG A 14 -9.25 -4.58 -61.13
C ARG A 14 -8.60 -5.65 -60.26
N LEU A 15 -8.61 -6.87 -60.79
CA LEU A 15 -7.78 -8.03 -60.45
C LEU A 15 -8.06 -8.78 -59.13
N ILE A 16 -9.17 -9.54 -59.10
CA ILE A 16 -9.16 -10.88 -58.49
C ILE A 16 -8.83 -11.86 -59.61
N LYS A 17 -7.54 -12.16 -59.79
CA LYS A 17 -7.04 -13.30 -60.60
C LYS A 17 -5.51 -13.42 -60.48
N SER A 18 -5.04 -13.92 -59.34
CA SER A 18 -3.84 -14.76 -59.23
C SER A 18 -3.58 -15.04 -57.77
N PHE A 19 -3.81 -16.27 -57.31
CA PHE A 19 -2.92 -17.02 -56.41
C PHE A 19 -3.54 -18.41 -56.25
N PHE A 20 -3.13 -19.30 -57.15
CA PHE A 20 -3.26 -20.74 -57.00
C PHE A 20 -2.45 -21.16 -55.76
N ILE A 21 -3.11 -21.70 -54.73
CA ILE A 21 -2.45 -22.48 -53.68
C ILE A 21 -2.66 -23.96 -54.02
N LYS A 22 -1.54 -24.66 -54.27
CA LYS A 22 -1.49 -26.13 -54.43
C LYS A 22 -1.92 -26.83 -53.12
N PRO A 23 -2.58 -27.99 -53.17
CA PRO A 23 -2.84 -28.76 -51.96
C PRO A 23 -1.54 -29.43 -51.49
N LEU A 24 -1.11 -29.16 -50.25
CA LEU A 24 -0.04 -29.92 -49.59
C LEU A 24 -0.64 -31.23 -49.07
N SER A 25 -0.21 -32.36 -49.62
CA SER A 25 -0.48 -33.69 -49.07
C SER A 25 0.31 -33.86 -47.77
N LEU A 26 -0.37 -33.90 -46.61
CA LEU A 26 0.26 -34.36 -45.37
C LEU A 26 0.51 -35.87 -45.44
N SER A 27 1.78 -36.26 -45.44
CA SER A 27 2.17 -37.66 -45.31
C SER A 27 1.98 -38.15 -43.87
N ILE A 28 1.62 -39.43 -43.73
CA ILE A 28 1.31 -40.15 -42.48
C ILE A 28 2.45 -40.09 -41.44
N VAL A 29 3.67 -39.72 -41.87
CA VAL A 29 4.86 -39.61 -41.01
C VAL A 29 4.76 -38.45 -40.01
N ASN A 30 4.00 -37.39 -40.31
CA ASN A 30 3.83 -36.27 -39.36
C ASN A 30 2.79 -36.52 -38.26
N LEU A 31 1.90 -37.51 -38.44
CA LEU A 31 0.91 -37.86 -37.42
C LEU A 31 1.54 -38.70 -36.30
N THR A 32 2.59 -39.46 -36.60
CA THR A 32 3.31 -40.30 -35.62
C THR A 32 4.22 -39.45 -34.73
N LEU A 33 4.81 -38.37 -35.25
CA LEU A 33 5.61 -37.44 -34.44
C LEU A 33 4.75 -36.60 -33.48
N LEU A 34 3.51 -36.27 -33.86
CA LEU A 34 2.55 -35.59 -32.98
C LEU A 34 1.98 -36.51 -31.88
N LEU A 35 1.87 -37.82 -32.14
CA LEU A 35 1.46 -38.79 -31.11
C LEU A 35 2.60 -39.17 -30.15
N LEU A 36 3.85 -39.19 -30.61
CA LEU A 36 5.01 -39.51 -29.77
C LEU A 36 5.44 -38.38 -28.81
N LEU A 37 5.06 -37.13 -29.10
CA LEU A 37 5.23 -35.99 -28.18
C LEU A 37 4.20 -35.95 -27.03
N ASN A 38 3.17 -36.81 -27.06
CA ASN A 38 2.18 -36.94 -25.98
C ASN A 38 2.49 -38.08 -24.98
N LEU A 39 3.61 -38.79 -25.15
CA LEU A 39 3.98 -39.94 -24.31
C LEU A 39 5.27 -39.78 -23.51
N THR A 40 5.97 -38.64 -23.63
CA THR A 40 7.00 -38.26 -22.66
C THR A 40 6.33 -37.58 -21.49
N GLY A 41 6.19 -38.31 -20.39
CA GLY A 41 5.55 -37.86 -19.16
C GLY A 41 5.99 -36.45 -18.77
N PHE A 42 5.06 -35.51 -18.90
CA PHE A 42 4.99 -34.44 -17.93
C PHE A 42 4.72 -35.13 -16.59
N SER A 43 5.80 -35.42 -15.87
CA SER A 43 5.74 -35.38 -14.41
C SER A 43 5.13 -34.03 -14.11
N ALA A 44 3.83 -34.03 -13.79
CA ALA A 44 3.18 -32.88 -13.21
C ALA A 44 3.98 -32.60 -11.94
N VAL A 45 4.94 -31.69 -12.05
CA VAL A 45 5.40 -30.92 -10.90
C VAL A 45 4.08 -30.40 -10.37
N LYS A 46 3.63 -30.97 -9.24
CA LYS A 46 2.60 -30.36 -8.43
C LYS A 46 3.14 -28.98 -8.14
N GLN A 47 2.75 -28.01 -8.98
CA GLN A 47 2.81 -26.62 -8.63
C GLN A 47 1.90 -26.57 -7.42
N LYS A 48 2.49 -26.61 -6.22
CA LYS A 48 1.79 -26.27 -5.00
C LYS A 48 1.19 -24.92 -5.32
N ASN A 49 -0.13 -24.89 -5.51
CA ASN A 49 -0.86 -23.65 -5.63
C ASN A 49 -0.37 -22.76 -4.50
N LEU A 50 0.20 -21.62 -4.85
CA LEU A 50 0.61 -20.56 -3.91
C LEU A 50 -0.60 -19.83 -3.31
N LEU A 51 -1.76 -20.49 -3.28
CA LEU A 51 -2.79 -20.19 -2.30
C LEU A 51 -2.18 -20.57 -0.96
N ALA A 52 -1.80 -19.57 -0.16
CA ALA A 52 -1.29 -19.77 1.18
C ALA A 52 -2.11 -20.86 1.87
N THR A 53 -1.50 -22.02 2.14
CA THR A 53 -2.15 -23.12 2.83
C THR A 53 -2.60 -22.58 4.18
N SER A 54 -3.92 -22.50 4.40
CA SER A 54 -4.44 -21.98 5.66
C SER A 54 -3.91 -22.80 6.83
N TYR A 55 -3.38 -22.07 7.81
CA TYR A 55 -2.90 -22.64 9.06
C TYR A 55 -3.98 -22.69 10.14
N VAL A 56 -5.19 -22.22 9.85
CA VAL A 56 -6.36 -22.37 10.73
C VAL A 56 -7.13 -23.64 10.33
N THR A 57 -7.63 -24.38 11.32
CA THR A 57 -8.42 -25.60 11.15
C THR A 57 -9.53 -25.70 12.19
N GLU A 58 -10.64 -26.33 11.83
CA GLU A 58 -11.73 -26.68 12.75
C GLU A 58 -11.53 -28.08 13.36
N GLN A 59 -10.49 -28.82 12.94
CA GLN A 59 -10.13 -30.15 13.44
C GLN A 59 -8.85 -30.08 14.27
N LEU A 60 -8.95 -30.49 15.54
CA LEU A 60 -7.84 -30.52 16.47
C LEU A 60 -6.91 -31.70 16.21
N ASN A 61 -5.62 -31.43 16.03
CA ASN A 61 -4.55 -32.42 16.22
C ASN A 61 -3.79 -32.13 17.53
N PRO A 62 -3.12 -33.13 18.15
CA PRO A 62 -2.40 -32.93 19.43
C PRO A 62 -1.34 -31.81 19.41
N GLU A 63 -0.69 -31.63 18.26
CA GLU A 63 0.36 -30.63 18.07
C GLU A 63 -0.21 -29.22 17.82
N ASP A 64 -1.49 -29.09 17.48
CA ASP A 64 -2.10 -27.81 17.15
C ASP A 64 -2.32 -26.94 18.40
N PHE A 65 -2.40 -25.63 18.21
CA PHE A 65 -2.72 -24.65 19.24
C PHE A 65 -4.22 -24.35 19.25
N VAL A 66 -4.85 -24.35 20.41
CA VAL A 66 -6.25 -24.05 20.65
C VAL A 66 -6.45 -22.55 20.83
N LEU A 67 -6.89 -21.87 19.76
CA LEU A 67 -7.24 -20.46 19.82
C LEU A 67 -8.63 -20.26 20.46
N SER A 68 -9.61 -21.08 20.09
CA SER A 68 -10.96 -21.08 20.66
C SER A 68 -11.59 -22.47 20.58
N SER A 69 -12.17 -22.95 21.67
CA SER A 69 -12.82 -24.27 21.75
C SER A 69 -13.78 -24.30 22.94
N ILE A 70 -14.97 -24.90 22.76
CA ILE A 70 -15.95 -25.12 23.85
C ILE A 70 -16.22 -23.83 24.66
N GLY A 71 -16.37 -22.68 23.99
CA GLY A 71 -16.71 -21.42 24.63
C GLY A 71 -15.57 -20.77 25.44
N VAL A 72 -14.33 -21.23 25.28
CA VAL A 72 -13.12 -20.65 25.90
C VAL A 72 -12.13 -20.26 24.81
N THR A 73 -11.48 -19.12 24.98
CA THR A 73 -10.43 -18.62 24.08
C THR A 73 -9.10 -18.51 24.80
N ALA A 74 -8.00 -18.72 24.07
CA ALA A 74 -6.68 -18.41 24.56
C ALA A 74 -6.54 -16.89 24.80
N PRO A 75 -5.95 -16.44 25.92
CA PRO A 75 -5.66 -15.03 26.13
C PRO A 75 -4.61 -14.53 25.12
N LEU A 76 -4.67 -13.23 24.82
CA LEU A 76 -3.64 -12.51 24.07
C LEU A 76 -2.71 -11.84 25.08
N TYR A 77 -1.42 -12.13 25.01
CA TYR A 77 -0.39 -11.50 25.84
C TYR A 77 0.42 -10.51 25.01
N LEU A 78 0.63 -9.31 25.57
CA LEU A 78 1.50 -8.27 25.01
C LEU A 78 2.40 -7.67 26.11
N ASP A 79 3.58 -7.21 25.72
CA ASP A 79 4.39 -6.35 26.58
C ASP A 79 3.82 -4.92 26.57
N ALA A 80 3.67 -4.30 27.74
CA ALA A 80 3.18 -2.93 27.86
C ALA A 80 4.14 -1.89 27.27
N ASN A 81 5.41 -2.26 27.05
CA ASN A 81 6.43 -1.41 26.42
C ASN A 81 6.50 -1.56 24.90
N ASP A 82 5.66 -2.40 24.30
CA ASP A 82 5.57 -2.48 22.83
C ASP A 82 5.01 -1.17 22.24
N PHE A 83 5.02 -1.05 20.91
CA PHE A 83 4.46 0.12 20.24
C PHE A 83 2.97 0.26 20.57
N SER A 84 2.53 1.48 20.87
CA SER A 84 1.11 1.78 21.17
C SER A 84 0.17 1.31 20.05
N GLY A 85 0.57 1.44 18.78
CA GLY A 85 -0.18 0.90 17.65
C GLY A 85 -0.34 -0.63 17.67
N VAL A 86 0.69 -1.37 18.13
CA VAL A 86 0.59 -2.83 18.29
C VAL A 86 -0.42 -3.18 19.37
N ILE A 87 -0.37 -2.48 20.52
CA ILE A 87 -1.32 -2.67 21.63
C ILE A 87 -2.75 -2.37 21.16
N ARG A 88 -2.94 -1.28 20.40
CA ARG A 88 -4.23 -0.92 19.83
C ARG A 88 -4.75 -2.01 18.88
N ILE A 89 -3.94 -2.48 17.93
CA ILE A 89 -4.34 -3.53 16.97
C ILE A 89 -4.63 -4.88 17.66
N ALA A 90 -4.02 -5.18 18.80
CA ALA A 90 -4.40 -6.36 19.57
C ALA A 90 -5.86 -6.32 20.03
N GLY A 91 -6.42 -5.12 20.28
CA GLY A 91 -7.85 -4.92 20.52
C GLY A 91 -8.72 -5.24 19.29
N TYR A 92 -8.22 -5.00 18.08
CA TYR A 92 -8.91 -5.36 16.82
C TYR A 92 -8.91 -6.87 16.64
N LEU A 93 -7.77 -7.53 16.86
CA LEU A 93 -7.66 -8.99 16.84
C LEU A 93 -8.57 -9.64 17.91
N GLN A 94 -8.62 -9.08 19.13
CA GLN A 94 -9.55 -9.53 20.18
C GLN A 94 -11.01 -9.45 19.69
N GLY A 95 -11.41 -8.33 19.09
CA GLY A 95 -12.75 -8.15 18.53
C GLY A 95 -13.04 -9.08 17.34
N ASP A 96 -12.03 -9.37 16.52
CA ASP A 96 -12.14 -10.29 15.39
C ASP A 96 -12.35 -11.74 15.87
N ILE A 97 -11.61 -12.18 16.89
CA ILE A 97 -11.81 -13.49 17.53
C ILE A 97 -13.20 -13.58 18.16
N GLU A 98 -13.68 -12.52 18.82
CA GLU A 98 -15.04 -12.45 19.36
C GLU A 98 -16.10 -12.53 18.25
N LYS A 99 -15.91 -11.79 17.16
CA LYS A 99 -16.80 -11.83 16.00
C LYS A 99 -16.87 -13.22 15.36
N VAL A 100 -15.79 -14.00 15.35
CA VAL A 100 -15.77 -15.35 14.76
C VAL A 100 -16.28 -16.40 15.74
N SER A 101 -15.76 -16.42 16.97
CA SER A 101 -16.01 -17.48 17.94
C SER A 101 -17.15 -17.24 18.91
N GLY A 102 -17.62 -16.00 19.02
CA GLY A 102 -18.63 -15.59 20.01
C GLY A 102 -18.08 -15.39 21.42
N VAL A 103 -16.77 -15.54 21.63
CA VAL A 103 -16.12 -15.38 22.94
C VAL A 103 -14.98 -14.38 22.82
N LYS A 104 -14.97 -13.39 23.71
CA LYS A 104 -13.94 -12.36 23.75
C LYS A 104 -12.70 -12.86 24.51
N PRO A 105 -11.52 -12.97 23.86
CA PRO A 105 -10.30 -13.34 24.58
C PRO A 105 -9.88 -12.24 25.54
N ARG A 106 -9.23 -12.62 26.64
CA ARG A 106 -8.64 -11.65 27.57
C ARG A 106 -7.34 -11.10 26.97
N ILE A 107 -7.09 -9.80 27.11
CA ILE A 107 -5.77 -9.21 26.85
C ILE A 107 -5.04 -9.14 28.19
N LEU A 108 -3.82 -9.66 28.23
CA LEU A 108 -2.92 -9.67 29.36
C LEU A 108 -1.72 -8.77 29.03
N MET A 109 -1.37 -7.89 29.96
CA MET A 109 -0.19 -7.03 29.88
C MET A 109 0.57 -7.12 31.20
N GLY A 110 1.89 -7.30 31.14
CA GLY A 110 2.74 -7.45 32.34
C GLY A 110 3.08 -8.92 32.63
N GLU A 111 2.68 -9.43 33.79
CA GLU A 111 2.97 -10.84 34.15
C GLU A 111 1.97 -11.80 33.49
N LEU A 112 2.52 -12.86 32.88
CA LEU A 112 1.73 -13.94 32.30
C LEU A 112 1.46 -15.01 33.38
N PRO A 113 0.22 -15.13 33.90
CA PRO A 113 -0.11 -16.19 34.84
C PRO A 113 -0.01 -17.56 34.17
N PRO A 114 0.13 -18.65 34.96
CA PRO A 114 0.05 -20.01 34.43
C PRO A 114 -1.26 -20.20 33.64
N THR A 115 -1.13 -20.58 32.38
CA THR A 115 -2.24 -20.79 31.45
C THR A 115 -1.88 -21.92 30.50
N PRO A 116 -2.78 -22.86 30.20
CA PRO A 116 -2.46 -23.96 29.27
C PRO A 116 -1.98 -23.43 27.92
N GLU A 117 -2.73 -22.48 27.35
CA GLU A 117 -2.44 -21.88 26.06
C GLU A 117 -2.53 -20.35 26.09
N VAL A 118 -1.75 -19.68 25.25
CA VAL A 118 -1.68 -18.22 25.12
C VAL A 118 -1.20 -17.79 23.74
N VAL A 119 -1.71 -16.69 23.22
CA VAL A 119 -1.13 -16.03 22.05
C VAL A 119 -0.15 -14.96 22.54
N ILE A 120 1.14 -15.08 22.24
CA ILE A 120 2.17 -14.11 22.61
C ILE A 120 2.42 -13.22 21.39
N ILE A 121 2.17 -11.92 21.52
CA ILE A 121 2.33 -10.94 20.45
C ILE A 121 3.43 -9.96 20.85
N GLY A 122 4.36 -9.68 19.95
CA GLY A 122 5.26 -8.55 20.17
C GLY A 122 6.24 -8.25 19.06
N THR A 123 6.91 -7.13 19.20
CA THR A 123 7.93 -6.65 18.27
C THR A 123 9.34 -6.91 18.82
N LEU A 124 10.25 -7.35 17.95
CA LEU A 124 11.66 -7.55 18.33
C LEU A 124 12.27 -6.26 18.92
N GLY A 125 12.97 -6.40 20.06
CA GLY A 125 13.59 -5.27 20.77
C GLY A 125 12.61 -4.34 21.49
N LYS A 126 11.32 -4.71 21.59
CA LYS A 126 10.28 -3.98 22.33
C LYS A 126 9.52 -4.85 23.31
N SER A 127 9.34 -6.13 22.99
CA SER A 127 8.69 -7.10 23.86
C SER A 127 9.73 -7.98 24.56
N SER A 128 9.83 -7.80 25.88
CA SER A 128 10.83 -8.49 26.71
C SER A 128 10.63 -10.00 26.68
N LEU A 129 9.38 -10.47 26.64
CA LEU A 129 9.07 -11.90 26.55
C LEU A 129 9.46 -12.48 25.18
N ILE A 130 9.23 -11.74 24.09
CA ILE A 130 9.68 -12.17 22.76
C ILE A 130 11.20 -12.25 22.72
N ASP A 131 11.90 -11.25 23.23
CA ASP A 131 13.36 -11.22 23.26
C ASP A 131 13.92 -12.38 24.11
N GLN A 132 13.31 -12.68 25.27
CA GLN A 132 13.66 -13.85 26.09
C GLN A 132 13.46 -15.17 25.33
N LEU A 133 12.36 -15.35 24.59
CA LEU A 133 12.13 -16.55 23.79
C LEU A 133 13.19 -16.72 22.68
N VAL A 134 13.70 -15.62 22.13
CA VAL A 134 14.82 -15.64 21.17
C VAL A 134 16.12 -16.04 21.89
N GLU A 135 16.43 -15.44 23.03
CA GLU A 135 17.63 -15.72 23.82
C GLU A 135 17.69 -17.17 24.32
N ASP A 136 16.55 -17.72 24.73
CA ASP A 136 16.42 -19.12 25.17
C ASP A 136 16.41 -20.12 24.01
N GLY A 137 16.49 -19.65 22.76
CA GLY A 137 16.47 -20.50 21.56
C GLY A 137 15.12 -21.17 21.29
N LYS A 138 14.03 -20.68 21.92
CA LYS A 138 12.67 -21.18 21.72
C LYS A 138 12.09 -20.77 20.36
N ILE A 139 12.49 -19.61 19.86
CA ILE A 139 12.16 -19.14 18.51
C ILE A 139 13.42 -18.64 17.79
N ASN A 140 13.58 -19.00 16.51
CA ASN A 140 14.59 -18.39 15.63
C ASN A 140 13.93 -17.27 14.82
N VAL A 141 14.56 -16.08 14.80
CA VAL A 141 14.05 -14.89 14.10
C VAL A 141 15.03 -14.32 13.07
N ASP A 142 16.06 -15.08 12.68
CA ASP A 142 17.12 -14.62 11.76
C ASP A 142 16.58 -14.24 10.38
N ASP A 143 15.48 -14.84 9.97
CA ASP A 143 14.81 -14.58 8.70
C ASP A 143 13.87 -13.36 8.72
N ILE A 144 13.68 -12.69 9.86
CA ILE A 144 12.91 -11.45 9.99
C ILE A 144 13.70 -10.31 10.64
N LYS A 145 14.71 -10.60 11.47
CA LYS A 145 15.47 -9.60 12.23
C LYS A 145 16.12 -8.57 11.30
N GLY A 146 15.89 -7.29 11.59
CA GLY A 146 16.42 -6.16 10.80
C GLY A 146 15.78 -6.00 9.41
N LYS A 147 14.79 -6.81 9.05
CA LYS A 147 14.08 -6.68 7.78
C LYS A 147 12.89 -5.73 7.90
N TRP A 148 12.54 -5.09 6.80
CA TRP A 148 11.37 -4.23 6.70
C TRP A 148 10.09 -5.06 6.74
N GLU A 149 9.20 -4.75 7.70
CA GLU A 149 7.82 -5.22 7.80
C GLU A 149 7.64 -6.75 7.73
N ALA A 150 8.62 -7.50 8.24
CA ALA A 150 8.57 -8.95 8.24
C ALA A 150 7.86 -9.48 9.49
N SER A 151 7.12 -10.57 9.33
CA SER A 151 6.38 -11.23 10.42
C SER A 151 6.65 -12.72 10.43
N LEU A 152 6.68 -13.28 11.63
CA LEU A 152 6.73 -14.71 11.88
C LEU A 152 5.61 -15.11 12.83
N ILE A 153 4.89 -16.16 12.48
CA ILE A 153 3.89 -16.83 13.33
C ILE A 153 4.37 -18.25 13.58
N VAL A 154 4.48 -18.67 14.83
CA VAL A 154 5.00 -20.00 15.19
C VAL A 154 4.31 -20.57 16.42
N VAL A 155 4.01 -21.86 16.40
CA VAL A 155 3.53 -22.59 17.58
C VAL A 155 4.74 -23.10 18.37
N VAL A 156 4.78 -22.83 19.67
CA VAL A 156 5.90 -23.18 20.57
C VAL A 156 5.38 -23.96 21.76
N ASP A 157 5.91 -25.15 21.99
CA ASP A 157 5.64 -25.94 23.19
C ASP A 157 6.50 -25.45 24.35
N GLN A 158 5.87 -25.39 25.53
CA GLN A 158 6.50 -24.97 26.78
C GLN A 158 7.37 -23.71 26.59
N PRO A 159 6.78 -22.59 26.10
CA PRO A 159 7.54 -21.39 25.77
C PRO A 159 8.18 -20.80 27.02
N ILE A 160 7.44 -20.80 28.13
CA ILE A 160 7.90 -20.43 29.47
C ILE A 160 7.29 -21.38 30.50
N ARG A 161 7.80 -21.35 31.73
CA ARG A 161 7.26 -22.15 32.84
C ARG A 161 5.79 -21.81 33.10
N GLY A 162 4.94 -22.83 33.16
CA GLY A 162 3.51 -22.68 33.47
C GLY A 162 2.64 -22.39 32.25
N VAL A 163 3.23 -22.41 31.04
CA VAL A 163 2.51 -22.37 29.77
C VAL A 163 2.79 -23.66 29.00
N ASP A 164 1.75 -24.38 28.58
CA ASP A 164 1.94 -25.65 27.85
C ASP A 164 2.24 -25.40 26.38
N LYS A 165 1.54 -24.44 25.75
CA LYS A 165 1.72 -24.07 24.34
C LYS A 165 1.47 -22.58 24.10
N ALA A 166 2.19 -21.97 23.17
CA ALA A 166 1.88 -20.63 22.69
C ALA A 166 1.86 -20.52 21.18
N LEU A 167 0.95 -19.68 20.69
CA LEU A 167 1.05 -19.10 19.36
C LEU A 167 1.84 -17.80 19.48
N VAL A 168 3.07 -17.77 18.97
CA VAL A 168 3.91 -16.58 18.97
C VAL A 168 3.74 -15.84 17.65
N ILE A 169 3.31 -14.57 17.71
CA ILE A 169 3.28 -13.63 16.59
C ILE A 169 4.35 -12.57 16.84
N VAL A 170 5.42 -12.60 16.05
CA VAL A 170 6.55 -11.68 16.19
C VAL A 170 6.80 -10.90 14.90
N GLY A 171 6.90 -9.58 15.03
CA GLY A 171 7.30 -8.68 13.95
C GLY A 171 8.74 -8.21 14.07
N SER A 172 9.36 -7.93 12.91
CA SER A 172 10.67 -7.29 12.85
C SER A 172 10.64 -5.81 13.25
N ASP A 173 9.48 -5.17 13.05
CA ASP A 173 9.16 -3.80 13.39
C ASP A 173 7.65 -3.67 13.71
N LYS A 174 7.21 -2.45 14.06
CA LYS A 174 5.82 -2.12 14.41
C LYS A 174 4.81 -2.68 13.41
N ARG A 175 5.05 -2.47 12.11
CA ARG A 175 4.13 -2.89 11.04
C ARG A 175 4.20 -4.39 10.79
N GLY A 176 5.38 -5.00 10.89
CA GLY A 176 5.53 -6.45 10.87
C GLY A 176 4.66 -7.13 11.93
N THR A 177 4.62 -6.61 13.16
CA THR A 177 3.77 -7.17 14.23
C THR A 177 2.29 -7.00 13.92
N ILE A 178 1.89 -5.81 13.44
CA ILE A 178 0.51 -5.51 13.00
C ILE A 178 0.05 -6.44 11.88
N TYR A 179 0.88 -6.68 10.86
CA TYR A 179 0.55 -7.58 9.76
C TYR A 179 0.44 -9.04 10.19
N GLY A 180 1.22 -9.48 11.18
CA GLY A 180 1.07 -10.81 11.78
C GLY A 180 -0.30 -10.99 12.45
N MET A 181 -0.76 -9.99 13.20
CA MET A 181 -2.09 -10.01 13.82
C MET A 181 -3.22 -10.00 12.77
N PHE A 182 -3.12 -9.13 11.75
CA PHE A 182 -4.15 -9.09 10.71
C PHE A 182 -4.12 -10.29 9.76
N ASP A 183 -2.97 -10.97 9.60
CA ASP A 183 -2.92 -12.26 8.92
C ASP A 183 -3.73 -13.30 9.69
N LEU A 184 -3.57 -13.37 11.02
CA LEU A 184 -4.41 -14.23 11.86
C LEU A 184 -5.89 -13.86 11.74
N SER A 185 -6.27 -12.58 11.84
CA SER A 185 -7.66 -12.12 11.63
C SER A 185 -8.23 -12.60 10.29
N ARG A 186 -7.45 -12.50 9.21
CA ARG A 186 -7.85 -12.96 7.88
C ARG A 186 -8.02 -14.48 7.84
N GLN A 187 -7.10 -15.22 8.46
CA GLN A 187 -7.10 -16.69 8.45
C GLN A 187 -8.26 -17.28 9.27
N ILE A 188 -8.69 -16.61 10.34
CA ILE A 188 -9.90 -16.99 11.10
C ILE A 188 -11.20 -16.56 10.41
N GLY A 189 -11.12 -15.88 9.26
CA GLY A 189 -12.27 -15.58 8.42
C GLY A 189 -12.80 -14.13 8.48
N VAL A 190 -12.05 -13.19 9.06
CA VAL A 190 -12.40 -11.76 9.01
C VAL A 190 -11.78 -11.12 7.76
N SER A 191 -12.62 -10.75 6.80
CA SER A 191 -12.19 -10.05 5.59
C SER A 191 -11.59 -8.67 5.92
N PRO A 192 -10.55 -8.20 5.19
CA PRO A 192 -10.16 -6.79 5.21
C PRO A 192 -11.32 -5.82 4.96
N TRP A 193 -12.31 -6.27 4.20
CA TRP A 193 -13.52 -5.51 3.83
C TRP A 193 -14.70 -5.73 4.78
N HIS A 194 -14.49 -6.26 6.00
CA HIS A 194 -15.58 -6.54 6.95
C HIS A 194 -16.43 -5.30 7.26
N PHE A 195 -15.78 -4.14 7.38
CA PHE A 195 -16.45 -2.85 7.60
C PHE A 195 -16.81 -2.16 6.27
N TRP A 196 -15.84 -2.02 5.36
CA TRP A 196 -16.00 -1.21 4.14
C TRP A 196 -16.94 -1.79 3.09
N SER A 197 -17.23 -3.10 3.13
CA SER A 197 -18.16 -3.77 2.23
C SER A 197 -19.03 -4.80 2.95
N ASP A 198 -19.26 -4.61 4.25
CA ASP A 198 -20.17 -5.40 5.09
C ASP A 198 -19.94 -6.92 5.01
N VAL A 199 -18.71 -7.37 4.74
CA VAL A 199 -18.42 -8.80 4.55
C VAL A 199 -18.52 -9.53 5.90
N PRO A 200 -19.51 -10.43 6.09
CA PRO A 200 -19.74 -11.04 7.39
C PRO A 200 -18.64 -12.07 7.70
N PRO A 201 -18.10 -12.08 8.93
CA PRO A 201 -17.17 -13.12 9.35
C PRO A 201 -17.89 -14.47 9.47
N LYS A 202 -17.26 -15.54 8.99
CA LYS A 202 -17.78 -16.90 9.15
C LYS A 202 -17.69 -17.30 10.63
N LYS A 203 -18.82 -17.62 11.26
CA LYS A 203 -18.86 -18.08 12.66
C LYS A 203 -18.23 -19.46 12.80
N GLN A 204 -17.34 -19.63 13.78
CA GLN A 204 -16.63 -20.87 14.08
C GLN A 204 -16.38 -20.98 15.59
N SER A 205 -16.94 -21.99 16.25
CA SER A 205 -16.73 -22.23 17.69
C SER A 205 -15.41 -22.93 17.99
N GLU A 206 -14.86 -23.63 17.00
CA GLU A 206 -13.64 -24.42 17.08
C GLU A 206 -12.60 -23.80 16.15
N LEU A 207 -11.57 -23.18 16.73
CA LEU A 207 -10.48 -22.52 16.05
C LEU A 207 -9.16 -23.08 16.58
N TYR A 208 -8.48 -23.83 15.74
CA TYR A 208 -7.15 -24.36 16.03
C TYR A 208 -6.13 -23.85 15.01
N ILE A 209 -4.91 -23.62 15.47
CA ILE A 209 -3.77 -23.22 14.65
C ILE A 209 -2.85 -24.42 14.47
N LYS A 210 -2.68 -24.84 13.22
CA LYS A 210 -1.82 -25.97 12.88
C LYS A 210 -0.40 -25.73 13.38
N ALA A 211 0.19 -26.73 14.02
CA ALA A 211 1.59 -26.69 14.42
C ALA A 211 2.49 -26.32 13.22
N GLY A 212 3.44 -25.42 13.43
CA GLY A 212 4.37 -25.05 12.38
C GLY A 212 4.91 -23.63 12.51
N ARG A 213 5.66 -23.26 11.47
CA ARG A 213 6.33 -21.97 11.31
C ARG A 213 5.82 -21.30 10.03
N TYR A 214 5.23 -20.12 10.18
CA TYR A 214 4.63 -19.35 9.08
C TYR A 214 5.32 -17.99 8.99
N ASN A 215 6.25 -17.86 8.04
CA ASN A 215 6.93 -16.60 7.77
C ASN A 215 6.18 -15.86 6.64
N LEU A 216 5.69 -14.66 6.91
CA LEU A 216 4.98 -13.83 5.93
C LEU A 216 5.94 -13.10 4.98
N GLY A 217 7.24 -13.12 5.27
CA GLY A 217 8.29 -12.46 4.51
C GLY A 217 8.26 -10.93 4.63
N SER A 218 9.25 -10.28 4.03
CA SER A 218 9.18 -8.83 3.79
C SER A 218 8.41 -8.54 2.50
N PRO A 219 7.66 -7.43 2.46
CA PRO A 219 7.02 -6.99 1.23
C PRO A 219 8.06 -6.66 0.17
N LYS A 220 7.68 -6.84 -1.09
CA LYS A 220 8.56 -6.58 -2.24
C LYS A 220 8.60 -5.12 -2.65
N VAL A 221 7.53 -4.39 -2.36
CA VAL A 221 7.45 -2.93 -2.55
C VAL A 221 7.46 -2.27 -1.17
N LYS A 222 8.33 -1.29 -0.95
CA LYS A 222 8.56 -0.73 0.40
C LYS A 222 7.39 0.09 0.93
N TYR A 223 6.83 0.98 0.13
CA TYR A 223 5.66 1.80 0.46
C TYR A 223 4.51 1.46 -0.48
N ARG A 224 3.34 1.10 0.07
CA ARG A 224 2.20 0.55 -0.65
C ARG A 224 0.94 1.23 -0.16
N GLY A 225 0.23 1.92 -1.04
CA GLY A 225 -0.81 2.83 -0.59
C GLY A 225 -1.89 3.17 -1.59
N ILE A 226 -2.79 4.02 -1.12
CA ILE A 226 -3.90 4.58 -1.88
C ILE A 226 -3.87 6.11 -1.77
N PHE A 227 -4.48 6.77 -2.75
CA PHE A 227 -4.80 8.19 -2.72
C PHE A 227 -6.32 8.34 -2.78
N LEU A 228 -6.90 8.93 -1.73
CA LEU A 228 -8.29 9.38 -1.73
C LEU A 228 -8.34 10.70 -2.48
N ASN A 229 -8.94 10.70 -3.66
CA ASN A 229 -9.02 11.85 -4.55
C ASN A 229 -10.37 11.84 -5.26
N ASP A 230 -10.65 12.90 -6.01
CA ASP A 230 -11.88 12.99 -6.78
C ASP A 230 -13.12 12.79 -5.87
N GLU A 231 -12.99 13.12 -4.57
CA GLU A 231 -13.84 12.63 -3.48
C GLU A 231 -15.22 13.29 -3.41
N GLU A 232 -15.50 14.25 -4.28
CA GLU A 232 -16.79 14.92 -4.38
C GLU A 232 -17.58 14.48 -5.63
N PRO A 233 -18.89 14.19 -5.49
CA PRO A 233 -19.72 14.38 -4.29
C PRO A 233 -19.85 13.16 -3.37
N ALA A 234 -19.23 12.01 -3.66
CA ALA A 234 -19.61 10.77 -2.99
C ALA A 234 -18.93 10.59 -1.63
N LEU A 235 -17.62 10.38 -1.59
CA LEU A 235 -16.87 10.11 -0.36
C LEU A 235 -16.94 11.29 0.60
N GLY A 236 -16.78 12.52 0.12
CA GLY A 236 -16.80 13.73 0.95
C GLY A 236 -18.14 13.94 1.65
N ARG A 237 -19.27 13.76 0.95
CA ARG A 237 -20.60 13.83 1.59
C ARG A 237 -20.83 12.68 2.56
N TRP A 238 -20.39 11.46 2.22
CA TRP A 238 -20.49 10.32 3.13
C TRP A 238 -19.68 10.54 4.41
N ALA A 239 -18.46 11.08 4.30
CA ALA A 239 -17.61 11.41 5.45
C ALA A 239 -18.23 12.50 6.33
N VAL A 240 -18.85 13.52 5.72
CA VAL A 240 -19.59 14.56 6.46
C VAL A 240 -20.81 13.97 7.17
N GLU A 241 -21.60 13.14 6.51
CA GLU A 241 -22.81 12.54 7.09
C GLU A 241 -22.50 11.61 8.26
N ASN A 242 -21.44 10.80 8.17
CA ASN A 242 -21.15 9.76 9.16
C ASN A 242 -20.18 10.21 10.26
N TYR A 243 -19.29 11.16 9.98
CA TYR A 243 -18.21 11.55 10.89
C TYR A 243 -18.08 13.07 11.07
N GLY A 244 -18.84 13.89 10.34
CA GLY A 244 -18.68 15.35 10.34
C GLY A 244 -17.53 15.86 9.45
N GLY A 245 -16.90 14.99 8.65
CA GLY A 245 -15.86 15.32 7.69
C GLY A 245 -14.67 14.37 7.75
N PHE A 246 -13.56 14.76 7.12
CA PHE A 246 -12.31 13.99 7.08
C PHE A 246 -11.46 14.15 8.36
N ASN A 247 -11.99 13.67 9.50
CA ASN A 247 -11.33 13.69 10.81
C ASN A 247 -10.80 12.31 11.23
N HIS A 248 -10.23 12.19 12.44
CA HIS A 248 -9.56 10.96 12.88
C HIS A 248 -10.51 9.77 12.99
N LEU A 249 -11.81 9.99 13.20
CA LEU A 249 -12.82 8.93 13.27
C LEU A 249 -13.06 8.30 11.88
N PHE A 250 -13.11 9.13 10.84
CA PHE A 250 -13.14 8.66 9.45
C PHE A 250 -11.83 7.93 9.10
N TYR A 251 -10.70 8.58 9.37
CA TYR A 251 -9.40 8.06 8.96
C TYR A 251 -9.00 6.78 9.72
N GLU A 252 -9.48 6.56 10.94
CA GLU A 252 -9.28 5.29 11.65
C GLU A 252 -9.73 4.08 10.81
N HIS A 253 -10.89 4.17 10.16
CA HIS A 253 -11.39 3.12 9.28
C HIS A 253 -10.55 2.96 8.01
N VAL A 254 -10.02 4.06 7.45
CA VAL A 254 -9.12 4.02 6.28
C VAL A 254 -7.79 3.36 6.66
N PHE A 255 -7.21 3.74 7.81
CA PHE A 255 -5.97 3.18 8.32
C PHE A 255 -6.10 1.69 8.62
N GLU A 256 -7.19 1.26 9.26
CA GLU A 256 -7.48 -0.15 9.51
C GLU A 256 -7.51 -0.94 8.20
N LEU A 257 -8.21 -0.44 7.17
CA LEU A 257 -8.31 -1.11 5.88
C LEU A 257 -6.93 -1.27 5.22
N ILE A 258 -6.15 -0.19 5.16
CA ILE A 258 -4.80 -0.21 4.56
C ILE A 258 -3.94 -1.26 5.27
N LEU A 259 -3.94 -1.31 6.61
CA LEU A 259 -3.16 -2.28 7.37
C LEU A 259 -3.66 -3.72 7.18
N ARG A 260 -4.98 -3.96 7.12
CA ARG A 260 -5.55 -5.29 6.84
C ARG A 260 -5.22 -5.78 5.43
N LEU A 261 -5.05 -4.88 4.47
CA LEU A 261 -4.56 -5.17 3.13
C LEU A 261 -3.02 -5.20 3.03
N LYS A 262 -2.32 -5.09 4.16
CA LYS A 262 -0.84 -5.04 4.25
C LYS A 262 -0.21 -3.87 3.47
N GLY A 263 -0.97 -2.80 3.26
CA GLY A 263 -0.45 -1.49 2.86
C GLY A 263 0.09 -0.69 4.05
N ASN A 264 0.79 0.40 3.77
CA ASN A 264 1.39 1.27 4.78
C ASN A 264 1.43 2.76 4.39
N TYR A 265 0.91 3.16 3.23
CA TYR A 265 1.06 4.52 2.71
C TYR A 265 -0.29 5.13 2.34
N LEU A 266 -0.46 6.43 2.59
CA LEU A 266 -1.68 7.17 2.27
C LEU A 266 -1.38 8.59 1.78
N TRP A 267 -2.02 8.96 0.67
CA TRP A 267 -2.31 10.37 0.37
C TRP A 267 -3.77 10.66 0.77
N PRO A 268 -4.00 11.61 1.69
CA PRO A 268 -5.34 11.90 2.19
C PRO A 268 -6.18 12.69 1.18
N ALA A 269 -7.50 12.74 1.42
CA ALA A 269 -8.41 13.63 0.70
C ALA A 269 -7.95 15.09 0.84
N MET A 270 -8.04 15.86 -0.25
CA MET A 270 -7.41 17.18 -0.35
C MET A 270 -8.17 18.21 -1.21
N TRP A 271 -9.26 17.84 -1.89
CA TRP A 271 -10.03 18.76 -2.75
C TRP A 271 -10.64 19.92 -1.99
N TRP A 272 -11.05 19.69 -0.75
CA TRP A 272 -11.47 20.73 0.20
C TRP A 272 -10.89 20.52 1.60
N ALA A 273 -10.26 19.38 1.84
CA ALA A 273 -9.71 19.00 3.12
C ALA A 273 -8.22 19.34 3.23
N ALA A 274 -7.77 19.51 4.46
CA ALA A 274 -6.38 19.67 4.83
C ALA A 274 -6.10 18.74 6.01
N PHE A 275 -5.63 17.52 5.73
CA PHE A 275 -5.47 16.43 6.71
C PHE A 275 -4.82 16.86 8.03
N ASN A 276 -3.70 17.59 7.95
CA ASN A 276 -2.93 18.05 9.11
C ASN A 276 -3.61 19.19 9.89
N ALA A 277 -4.49 19.97 9.23
CA ALA A 277 -5.06 21.20 9.77
C ALA A 277 -6.53 21.06 10.21
N ASN A 278 -7.33 20.23 9.53
CA ASN A 278 -8.73 20.01 9.86
C ASN A 278 -8.91 19.26 11.19
N ASP A 279 -7.99 18.34 11.50
CA ASP A 279 -7.97 17.63 12.77
C ASP A 279 -6.52 17.27 13.14
N PRO A 280 -5.93 17.90 14.17
CA PRO A 280 -4.56 17.61 14.61
C PRO A 280 -4.32 16.16 15.06
N VAL A 281 -5.38 15.39 15.36
CA VAL A 281 -5.29 13.98 15.76
C VAL A 281 -5.03 13.07 14.55
N ASN A 282 -5.45 13.47 13.33
CA ASN A 282 -5.22 12.73 12.09
C ASN A 282 -3.76 12.23 11.94
N PRO A 283 -2.74 13.11 11.92
CA PRO A 283 -1.34 12.68 11.78
C PRO A 283 -0.79 11.95 13.01
N VAL A 284 -1.38 12.15 14.19
CA VAL A 284 -0.98 11.41 15.41
C VAL A 284 -1.43 9.96 15.30
N LEU A 285 -2.70 9.75 14.94
CA LEU A 285 -3.29 8.41 14.79
C LEU A 285 -2.63 7.63 13.65
N ALA A 286 -2.38 8.27 12.50
CA ALA A 286 -1.65 7.66 11.39
C ALA A 286 -0.29 7.11 11.85
N ASN A 287 0.50 7.94 12.55
CA ASN A 287 1.81 7.54 13.05
C ASN A 287 1.73 6.47 14.13
N GLU A 288 0.75 6.55 15.04
CA GLU A 288 0.47 5.52 16.06
C GLU A 288 0.26 4.15 15.40
N LEU A 289 -0.67 4.07 14.45
CA LEU A 289 -1.02 2.84 13.72
C LEU A 289 0.05 2.41 12.70
N GLY A 290 0.99 3.29 12.36
CA GLY A 290 2.07 3.00 11.43
C GLY A 290 1.75 3.29 9.97
N ILE A 291 0.74 4.10 9.67
CA ILE A 291 0.53 4.62 8.31
C ILE A 291 1.56 5.73 8.05
N VAL A 292 2.38 5.52 7.03
CA VAL A 292 3.28 6.51 6.48
C VAL A 292 2.45 7.51 5.69
N MET A 293 2.55 8.79 6.04
CA MET A 293 1.80 9.82 5.34
C MET A 293 2.58 10.37 4.15
N GLY A 294 1.85 10.78 3.12
CA GLY A 294 2.36 11.60 2.03
C GLY A 294 1.31 12.60 1.58
N SER A 295 1.63 13.32 0.53
CA SER A 295 0.75 14.30 -0.11
C SER A 295 0.86 14.15 -1.62
N SER A 296 -0.15 14.63 -2.35
CA SER A 296 -0.14 14.54 -3.80
C SER A 296 1.02 15.35 -4.39
N HIS A 297 1.38 15.07 -5.64
CA HIS A 297 2.55 15.63 -6.31
C HIS A 297 2.60 17.17 -6.42
N HIS A 298 1.49 17.87 -6.16
CA HIS A 298 1.43 19.34 -6.18
C HIS A 298 1.27 19.96 -4.77
N GLU A 299 1.44 19.16 -3.72
CA GLU A 299 1.30 19.53 -2.31
C GLU A 299 2.64 19.31 -1.58
N PRO A 300 3.64 20.18 -1.79
CA PRO A 300 4.98 19.93 -1.28
C PRO A 300 5.10 20.19 0.22
N MET A 301 6.17 19.67 0.83
CA MET A 301 6.60 20.04 2.19
C MET A 301 5.56 19.78 3.30
N ASN A 302 4.81 18.67 3.17
CA ASN A 302 3.80 18.25 4.15
C ASN A 302 2.70 19.31 4.38
N ARG A 303 2.36 20.06 3.33
CA ARG A 303 1.29 21.06 3.30
C ARG A 303 0.24 20.69 2.27
N ALA A 304 -1.00 20.52 2.73
CA ALA A 304 -2.11 20.33 1.82
C ALA A 304 -2.39 21.65 1.07
N HIS A 305 -2.82 21.55 -0.19
CA HIS A 305 -3.10 22.72 -1.03
C HIS A 305 -4.13 23.67 -0.37
N LYS A 306 -5.09 23.12 0.37
CA LYS A 306 -6.12 23.88 1.10
C LYS A 306 -5.63 24.64 2.33
N GLU A 307 -4.38 24.49 2.71
CA GLU A 307 -3.79 25.28 3.81
C GLU A 307 -3.33 26.67 3.36
N TRP A 308 -2.96 26.86 2.09
CA TRP A 308 -2.30 28.08 1.60
C TRP A 308 -3.13 29.35 1.83
N LYS A 309 -4.37 29.36 1.34
CA LYS A 309 -5.25 30.53 1.45
C LYS A 309 -5.65 30.84 2.91
N PRO A 310 -6.09 29.87 3.74
CA PRO A 310 -6.40 30.13 5.15
C PRO A 310 -5.18 30.58 5.98
N TRP A 311 -3.98 30.14 5.61
CA TRP A 311 -2.73 30.59 6.24
C TRP A 311 -2.42 32.08 5.93
N GLY A 312 -3.10 32.68 4.96
CA GLY A 312 -2.88 34.07 4.53
C GLY A 312 -1.91 34.20 3.36
N GLY A 313 -1.64 33.09 2.66
CA GLY A 313 -0.67 33.04 1.57
C GLY A 313 -1.06 33.93 0.38
N GLY A 314 -0.06 34.62 -0.16
CA GLY A 314 -0.16 35.42 -1.39
C GLY A 314 -0.20 34.59 -2.68
N GLU A 315 0.50 35.06 -3.72
CA GLU A 315 0.60 34.33 -4.99
C GLU A 315 1.34 33.00 -4.80
N TRP A 316 0.83 31.91 -5.38
CA TRP A 316 1.53 30.62 -5.45
C TRP A 316 2.57 30.65 -6.58
N ASN A 317 3.62 31.46 -6.39
CA ASN A 317 4.65 31.72 -7.39
C ASN A 317 6.00 31.95 -6.69
N TYR A 318 6.98 31.07 -6.94
CA TYR A 318 8.27 31.15 -6.27
C TYR A 318 9.19 32.27 -6.77
N GLU A 319 8.93 32.82 -7.96
CA GLU A 319 9.70 33.96 -8.46
C GLU A 319 9.28 35.26 -7.77
N THR A 320 7.98 35.44 -7.55
CA THR A 320 7.40 36.68 -7.01
C THR A 320 7.11 36.62 -5.51
N ASN A 321 7.01 35.42 -4.92
CA ASN A 321 6.64 35.22 -3.52
C ASN A 321 7.46 34.12 -2.79
N PRO A 322 8.80 34.08 -2.92
CA PRO A 322 9.61 33.01 -2.33
C PRO A 322 9.61 33.01 -0.80
N GLU A 323 9.54 34.17 -0.15
CA GLU A 323 9.65 34.28 1.32
C GLU A 323 8.47 33.60 2.02
N GLN A 324 7.23 33.91 1.62
CA GLN A 324 6.04 33.29 2.19
C GLN A 324 5.98 31.80 1.89
N LEU A 325 6.39 31.36 0.69
CA LEU A 325 6.42 29.94 0.35
C LEU A 325 7.42 29.17 1.22
N ARG A 326 8.61 29.72 1.45
CA ARG A 326 9.60 29.13 2.35
C ARG A 326 9.08 29.06 3.78
N GLU A 327 8.51 30.14 4.31
CA GLU A 327 7.91 30.16 5.66
C GLU A 327 6.80 29.10 5.79
N PHE A 328 5.89 29.06 4.84
CA PHE A 328 4.80 28.10 4.79
C PHE A 328 5.28 26.64 4.72
N TRP A 329 6.37 26.37 4.00
CA TRP A 329 6.99 25.05 3.92
C TRP A 329 7.73 24.68 5.20
N THR A 330 8.47 25.61 5.82
CA THR A 330 9.15 25.42 7.10
C THR A 330 8.16 24.98 8.17
N GLU A 331 7.04 25.69 8.34
CA GLU A 331 6.00 25.30 9.29
C GLU A 331 5.43 23.90 9.03
N GLY A 332 5.35 23.48 7.76
CA GLY A 332 4.88 22.15 7.37
C GLY A 332 5.80 21.04 7.88
N ILE A 333 7.13 21.25 7.79
CA ILE A 333 8.15 20.34 8.28
C ILE A 333 8.27 20.39 9.81
N GLU A 334 8.17 21.58 10.42
CA GLU A 334 8.15 21.72 11.87
C GLU A 334 6.96 20.98 12.48
N ARG A 335 5.77 21.15 11.88
CA ARG A 335 4.57 20.43 12.28
C ARG A 335 4.70 18.93 12.04
N MET A 336 5.38 18.48 10.99
CA MET A 336 5.60 17.04 10.77
C MET A 336 6.26 16.38 12.00
N GLY A 337 7.27 17.03 12.57
CA GLY A 337 8.05 16.52 13.68
C GLY A 337 8.70 15.17 13.32
N ASN A 338 8.60 14.20 14.21
CA ASN A 338 9.17 12.86 14.02
C ASN A 338 8.19 11.82 13.45
N ARG A 339 7.04 12.27 12.92
CA ARG A 339 6.05 11.37 12.33
C ARG A 339 6.56 10.81 11.01
N GLU A 340 6.29 9.54 10.75
CA GLU A 340 6.77 8.87 9.55
C GLU A 340 6.02 9.39 8.30
N THR A 341 6.71 10.22 7.52
CA THR A 341 6.16 10.91 6.36
C THR A 341 7.17 10.84 5.21
N ILE A 342 6.69 10.68 3.97
CA ILE A 342 7.50 10.91 2.77
C ILE A 342 7.17 12.31 2.26
N ILE A 343 8.16 13.19 2.24
CA ILE A 343 7.99 14.58 1.86
C ILE A 343 7.93 14.69 0.33
N ASN A 344 6.81 15.19 -0.19
CA ASN A 344 6.71 15.56 -1.60
C ASN A 344 7.53 16.84 -1.85
N MET A 345 8.39 16.78 -2.86
CA MET A 345 9.33 17.83 -3.23
C MET A 345 8.87 18.59 -4.47
N ALA A 346 9.62 19.63 -4.80
CA ALA A 346 9.39 20.56 -5.90
C ALA A 346 8.08 21.34 -5.75
N MET A 347 7.61 21.93 -6.83
CA MET A 347 6.41 22.75 -6.87
C MET A 347 5.80 22.61 -8.25
N ARG A 348 4.47 22.57 -8.32
CA ARG A 348 3.71 22.75 -9.56
C ARG A 348 2.86 24.00 -9.42
N GLY A 349 2.26 24.45 -10.52
CA GLY A 349 1.32 25.57 -10.51
C GLY A 349 0.12 25.29 -9.61
N ASP A 350 -0.60 26.35 -9.27
CA ASP A 350 -1.69 26.28 -8.30
C ASP A 350 -2.80 25.29 -8.73
N GLY A 351 -3.17 24.35 -7.85
CA GLY A 351 -4.28 23.41 -8.09
C GLY A 351 -4.13 22.45 -9.27
N ASP A 352 -3.01 21.71 -9.36
CA ASP A 352 -2.70 20.74 -10.44
C ASP A 352 -2.45 21.38 -11.83
N MET A 353 -2.10 22.68 -11.86
CA MET A 353 -1.71 23.40 -13.08
C MET A 353 -0.20 23.31 -13.33
N GLY A 354 0.22 23.38 -14.59
CA GLY A 354 1.63 23.49 -14.95
C GLY A 354 2.22 24.87 -14.62
N MET A 355 3.54 24.95 -14.44
CA MET A 355 4.29 26.21 -14.37
C MET A 355 4.56 26.77 -15.79
N SER A 356 4.76 28.08 -15.97
CA SER A 356 4.95 28.73 -17.29
C SER A 356 6.20 28.23 -18.04
N GLN A 357 6.08 27.95 -19.35
CA GLN A 357 7.03 27.14 -20.14
C GLN A 357 8.48 27.64 -20.26
N GLU A 358 8.76 28.93 -20.08
CA GLU A 358 10.01 29.53 -20.59
C GLU A 358 11.20 29.50 -19.61
N THR A 359 10.99 29.16 -18.33
CA THR A 359 12.04 29.25 -17.28
C THR A 359 11.97 28.14 -16.20
N ASN A 360 11.49 26.93 -16.51
CA ASN A 360 11.10 26.00 -15.44
C ASN A 360 12.21 25.15 -14.81
N VAL A 361 13.26 24.74 -15.53
CA VAL A 361 14.25 23.81 -14.97
C VAL A 361 15.09 24.45 -13.85
N ALA A 362 15.70 25.60 -14.12
CA ALA A 362 16.56 26.28 -13.13
C ALA A 362 15.76 26.75 -11.89
N LEU A 363 14.50 27.15 -12.08
CA LEU A 363 13.61 27.52 -10.99
C LEU A 363 13.25 26.29 -10.13
N LEU A 364 12.91 25.16 -10.75
CA LEU A 364 12.64 23.91 -10.02
C LEU A 364 13.87 23.41 -9.26
N GLU A 365 15.06 23.48 -9.85
CA GLU A 365 16.31 23.16 -9.18
C GLU A 365 16.55 24.04 -7.94
N LYS A 366 16.29 25.36 -8.06
CA LYS A 366 16.36 26.28 -6.92
C LYS A 366 15.33 25.94 -5.84
N ILE A 367 14.08 25.70 -6.23
CA ILE A 367 13.01 25.33 -5.29
C ILE A 367 13.39 24.06 -4.51
N VAL A 368 13.86 23.02 -5.21
CA VAL A 368 14.25 21.76 -4.56
C VAL A 368 15.45 21.97 -3.65
N ALA A 369 16.43 22.79 -4.04
CA ALA A 369 17.56 23.12 -3.18
C ALA A 369 17.11 23.82 -1.88
N ASP A 370 16.24 24.83 -2.00
CA ASP A 370 15.71 25.59 -0.86
C ASP A 370 14.84 24.70 0.06
N GLN A 371 14.03 23.81 -0.51
CA GLN A 371 13.26 22.83 0.26
C GLN A 371 14.17 21.86 1.03
N ARG A 372 15.26 21.42 0.41
CA ARG A 372 16.24 20.52 1.06
C ARG A 372 16.99 21.20 2.20
N GLU A 373 17.31 22.49 2.07
CA GLU A 373 17.84 23.31 3.15
C GLU A 373 16.86 23.36 4.34
N ILE A 374 15.58 23.67 4.07
CA ILE A 374 14.53 23.67 5.10
C ILE A 374 14.44 22.32 5.83
N ILE A 375 14.46 21.21 5.08
CA ILE A 375 14.41 19.86 5.68
C ILE A 375 15.61 19.63 6.60
N ALA A 376 16.82 19.94 6.14
CA ALA A 376 18.03 19.75 6.92
C ALA A 376 18.01 20.59 8.21
N ASP A 377 17.65 21.87 8.09
CA ASP A 377 17.62 22.82 9.20
C ASP A 377 16.58 22.44 10.26
N VAL A 378 15.35 22.11 9.84
CA VAL A 378 14.26 21.80 10.77
C VAL A 378 14.44 20.42 11.42
N THR A 379 14.87 19.42 10.65
CA THR A 379 15.02 18.05 11.19
C THR A 379 16.31 17.85 11.97
N GLY A 380 17.34 18.68 11.73
CA GLY A 380 18.68 18.55 12.31
C GLY A 380 19.41 17.28 11.86
N LYS A 381 19.01 16.67 10.74
CA LYS A 381 19.56 15.44 10.17
C LYS A 381 20.20 15.72 8.82
N ASP A 382 21.01 14.78 8.35
CA ASP A 382 21.36 14.76 6.94
C ASP A 382 20.08 14.66 6.10
N VAL A 383 19.97 15.51 5.08
CA VAL A 383 18.76 15.60 4.25
C VAL A 383 18.39 14.26 3.60
N SER A 384 19.38 13.39 3.33
CA SER A 384 19.17 12.05 2.75
C SER A 384 18.55 11.04 3.72
N GLU A 385 18.55 11.32 5.03
CA GLU A 385 17.88 10.49 6.05
C GLU A 385 16.37 10.75 6.14
N THR A 386 15.90 11.87 5.60
CA THR A 386 14.47 12.20 5.55
C THR A 386 13.87 11.74 4.22
N PRO A 387 12.93 10.78 4.22
CA PRO A 387 12.35 10.25 2.98
C PRO A 387 11.67 11.35 2.15
N GLN A 388 12.07 11.43 0.89
CA GLN A 388 11.56 12.40 -0.07
C GLN A 388 11.10 11.70 -1.34
N LEU A 389 10.12 12.30 -2.01
CA LEU A 389 9.71 11.91 -3.35
C LEU A 389 9.57 13.14 -4.25
N TRP A 390 9.84 12.95 -5.55
CA TRP A 390 9.52 13.93 -6.57
C TRP A 390 8.81 13.22 -7.73
N ALA A 391 7.58 13.61 -8.00
CA ALA A 391 6.77 13.04 -9.07
C ALA A 391 7.09 13.67 -10.43
N LEU A 392 7.39 12.82 -11.42
CA LEU A 392 7.46 13.20 -12.83
C LEU A 392 6.07 13.14 -13.47
N TYR A 393 5.17 13.97 -12.96
CA TYR A 393 3.78 13.96 -13.38
C TYR A 393 3.51 15.01 -14.47
N LYS A 394 2.81 14.59 -15.53
CA LYS A 394 2.47 15.42 -16.69
C LYS A 394 3.71 16.13 -17.30
N GLU A 395 3.77 17.45 -17.27
CA GLU A 395 4.82 18.27 -17.90
C GLU A 395 6.20 18.12 -17.24
N VAL A 396 6.24 17.71 -15.96
CA VAL A 396 7.51 17.54 -15.23
C VAL A 396 8.36 16.41 -15.84
N GLN A 397 7.71 15.43 -16.49
CA GLN A 397 8.41 14.39 -17.22
C GLN A 397 9.21 14.98 -18.40
N ASP A 398 8.66 15.96 -19.12
CA ASP A 398 9.32 16.57 -20.27
C ASP A 398 10.59 17.31 -19.82
N TYR A 399 10.55 18.00 -18.66
CA TYR A 399 11.73 18.64 -18.07
C TYR A 399 12.84 17.64 -17.72
N TYR A 400 12.46 16.48 -17.19
CA TYR A 400 13.40 15.40 -16.90
C TYR A 400 14.04 14.85 -18.18
N ASP A 401 13.25 14.71 -19.24
CA ASP A 401 13.71 14.24 -20.55
C ASP A 401 14.66 15.25 -21.23
N GLU A 402 14.46 16.56 -20.97
CA GLU A 402 15.31 17.65 -21.46
C GLU A 402 16.58 17.90 -20.64
N GLY A 403 16.74 17.26 -19.48
CA GLY A 403 17.99 17.29 -18.72
C GLY A 403 17.87 17.59 -17.24
N MET A 404 16.69 17.96 -16.74
CA MET A 404 16.47 18.15 -15.29
C MET A 404 16.80 16.86 -14.54
N ARG A 405 17.49 16.96 -13.40
CA ARG A 405 17.87 15.80 -12.58
C ARG A 405 17.37 15.94 -11.15
N VAL A 406 17.14 14.78 -10.56
CA VAL A 406 16.62 14.61 -9.19
C VAL A 406 17.77 14.12 -8.30
N PRO A 407 17.98 14.69 -7.10
CA PRO A 407 18.99 14.19 -6.15
C PRO A 407 18.84 12.69 -5.92
N ASP A 408 19.95 11.95 -5.80
CA ASP A 408 19.94 10.48 -5.91
C ASP A 408 19.11 9.78 -4.82
N ASP A 409 19.07 10.36 -3.62
CA ASP A 409 18.31 9.89 -2.44
C ASP A 409 16.80 10.14 -2.54
N VAL A 410 16.36 11.06 -3.40
CA VAL A 410 14.94 11.36 -3.61
C VAL A 410 14.32 10.30 -4.50
N THR A 411 13.22 9.70 -4.02
CA THR A 411 12.47 8.70 -4.79
C THR A 411 11.89 9.35 -6.04
N LEU A 412 12.20 8.80 -7.22
CA LEU A 412 11.62 9.28 -8.46
C LEU A 412 10.26 8.60 -8.66
N LEU A 413 9.16 9.34 -8.43
CA LEU A 413 7.82 8.81 -8.59
C LEU A 413 7.38 8.96 -10.05
N LEU A 414 7.37 7.85 -10.78
CA LEU A 414 6.88 7.77 -12.14
C LEU A 414 5.36 7.64 -12.12
N CYS A 415 4.70 7.97 -13.23
CA CYS A 415 3.25 8.00 -13.29
C CYS A 415 2.73 7.25 -14.52
N ASP A 416 1.51 6.75 -14.40
CA ASP A 416 0.72 6.38 -15.56
C ASP A 416 0.22 7.63 -16.32
N ASP A 417 -0.51 7.38 -17.39
CA ASP A 417 -1.14 8.38 -18.23
C ASP A 417 -2.49 8.87 -17.69
N ASN A 418 -2.80 8.57 -16.42
CA ASN A 418 -4.11 8.70 -15.78
C ASN A 418 -5.18 7.76 -16.33
N TRP A 419 -4.82 6.73 -17.07
CA TRP A 419 -5.74 5.73 -17.62
C TRP A 419 -5.25 4.31 -17.41
N GLY A 420 -4.26 4.14 -16.53
CA GLY A 420 -3.65 2.86 -16.21
C GLY A 420 -2.58 2.39 -17.18
N ASN A 421 -1.94 3.28 -17.95
CA ASN A 421 -0.78 2.92 -18.79
C ASN A 421 0.46 3.68 -18.29
N ILE A 422 1.45 2.97 -17.76
CA ILE A 422 2.69 3.53 -17.22
C ILE A 422 3.46 4.24 -18.35
N ARG A 423 3.74 5.54 -18.17
CA ARG A 423 4.34 6.39 -19.22
C ARG A 423 5.83 6.13 -19.43
N LYS A 424 6.53 5.86 -18.33
CA LYS A 424 7.99 5.75 -18.29
C LYS A 424 8.41 4.76 -17.22
N LEU A 425 9.47 4.01 -17.53
CA LEU A 425 10.17 3.12 -16.60
C LEU A 425 11.68 3.32 -16.77
N PRO A 426 12.48 3.12 -15.71
CA PRO A 426 13.93 3.04 -15.87
C PRO A 426 14.28 1.89 -16.79
N ARG A 427 15.40 1.97 -17.51
CA ARG A 427 15.88 0.82 -18.27
C ARG A 427 16.37 -0.25 -17.29
N PRO A 428 16.18 -1.55 -17.60
CA PRO A 428 16.61 -2.62 -16.69
C PRO A 428 18.13 -2.62 -16.37
N ASP A 429 18.94 -1.97 -17.21
CA ASP A 429 20.39 -1.84 -17.10
C ASP A 429 20.85 -0.47 -16.56
N ASP A 430 19.92 0.44 -16.24
CA ASP A 430 20.27 1.71 -15.59
C ASP A 430 20.89 1.45 -14.21
N LEU A 431 21.87 2.28 -13.82
CA LEU A 431 22.46 2.21 -12.49
C LEU A 431 21.37 2.47 -11.43
N PRO A 432 21.33 1.69 -10.33
CA PRO A 432 20.35 1.90 -9.28
C PRO A 432 20.55 3.27 -8.63
N ARG A 433 19.44 3.97 -8.38
CA ARG A 433 19.40 5.17 -7.54
C ARG A 433 19.15 4.76 -6.10
N SER A 434 19.79 5.43 -5.14
CA SER A 434 19.58 5.15 -3.70
C SER A 434 18.12 5.38 -3.28
N GLY A 435 17.50 6.46 -3.76
CA GLY A 435 16.07 6.74 -3.57
C GLY A 435 15.15 5.73 -4.26
N GLY A 436 15.62 5.08 -5.33
CA GLY A 436 14.84 4.15 -6.13
C GLY A 436 13.70 4.84 -6.91
N TYR A 437 12.73 4.05 -7.34
CA TYR A 437 11.61 4.50 -8.16
C TYR A 437 10.26 4.08 -7.57
N GLY A 438 9.24 4.89 -7.82
CA GLY A 438 7.85 4.55 -7.52
C GLY A 438 6.91 4.65 -8.73
N ILE A 439 5.68 4.17 -8.57
CA ILE A 439 4.55 4.34 -9.48
C ILE A 439 3.40 5.04 -8.76
N TYR A 440 2.88 6.09 -9.39
CA TYR A 440 1.52 6.61 -9.18
C TYR A 440 0.60 6.12 -10.31
N TYR A 441 -0.43 5.36 -9.95
CA TYR A 441 -1.36 4.69 -10.87
C TYR A 441 -2.80 5.20 -10.66
N HIS A 442 -3.70 5.05 -11.65
CA HIS A 442 -5.08 5.52 -11.53
C HIS A 442 -6.14 4.42 -11.72
N PHE A 443 -7.07 4.31 -10.77
CA PHE A 443 -8.36 3.63 -10.92
C PHE A 443 -9.54 4.59 -11.07
N ASP A 444 -9.33 5.86 -10.74
CA ASP A 444 -10.27 6.97 -10.92
C ASP A 444 -9.51 8.20 -11.45
N TYR A 445 -10.20 9.10 -12.16
CA TYR A 445 -9.58 10.32 -12.66
C TYR A 445 -10.59 11.41 -13.06
N VAL A 446 -10.23 12.65 -12.73
CA VAL A 446 -10.81 13.87 -13.29
C VAL A 446 -9.84 14.56 -14.25
N GLY A 447 -10.21 14.61 -15.53
CA GLY A 447 -9.43 15.25 -16.56
C GLY A 447 -9.76 14.76 -17.98
N GLY A 448 -8.88 15.10 -18.92
CA GLY A 448 -9.04 14.76 -20.32
C GLY A 448 -8.79 13.26 -20.62
N PRO A 449 -9.38 12.73 -21.72
CA PRO A 449 -10.40 13.34 -22.56
C PRO A 449 -11.80 13.38 -21.91
N ARG A 450 -12.02 12.61 -20.84
CA ARG A 450 -13.26 12.58 -20.06
C ARG A 450 -13.01 11.93 -18.70
N ASN A 451 -13.61 12.46 -17.65
CA ASN A 451 -13.55 11.86 -16.32
C ASN A 451 -14.10 10.42 -16.31
N TYR A 452 -13.56 9.56 -15.46
CA TYR A 452 -14.14 8.26 -15.12
C TYR A 452 -14.18 8.10 -13.59
N LYS A 453 -15.32 8.45 -13.00
CA LYS A 453 -15.47 8.61 -11.54
C LYS A 453 -16.36 7.58 -10.84
N TRP A 454 -17.11 6.81 -11.62
CA TRP A 454 -18.38 6.27 -11.11
C TRP A 454 -18.27 4.83 -10.63
N LEU A 455 -17.69 3.95 -11.45
CA LEU A 455 -17.60 2.53 -11.18
C LEU A 455 -16.21 2.03 -11.57
N ASN A 456 -15.83 0.87 -11.05
CA ASN A 456 -14.59 0.23 -11.45
C ASN A 456 -14.58 -0.10 -12.95
N VAL A 457 -13.63 0.51 -13.66
CA VAL A 457 -13.35 0.28 -15.10
C VAL A 457 -11.91 -0.23 -15.32
N SER A 458 -11.28 -0.74 -14.26
CA SER A 458 -9.90 -1.23 -14.27
C SER A 458 -9.85 -2.76 -14.21
N PRO A 459 -9.69 -3.44 -15.37
CA PRO A 459 -9.62 -4.90 -15.39
C PRO A 459 -8.30 -5.39 -14.77
N LEU A 460 -8.37 -6.42 -13.92
CA LEU A 460 -7.20 -6.98 -13.24
C LEU A 460 -6.05 -7.37 -14.17
N PRO A 461 -6.28 -7.96 -15.37
CA PRO A 461 -5.18 -8.25 -16.30
C PRO A 461 -4.35 -7.03 -16.71
N ARG A 462 -4.97 -5.84 -16.84
CA ARG A 462 -4.24 -4.59 -17.15
C ARG A 462 -3.37 -4.17 -15.98
N ILE A 463 -3.95 -4.16 -14.77
CA ILE A 463 -3.22 -3.84 -13.54
C ILE A 463 -2.01 -4.78 -13.39
N TRP A 464 -2.24 -6.09 -13.58
CA TRP A 464 -1.19 -7.09 -13.49
C TRP A 464 -0.08 -6.84 -14.50
N GLU A 465 -0.41 -6.62 -15.77
CA GLU A 465 0.58 -6.47 -16.84
C GLU A 465 1.46 -5.24 -16.60
N GLN A 466 0.84 -4.09 -16.30
CA GLN A 466 1.53 -2.82 -16.07
C GLN A 466 2.38 -2.85 -14.79
N MET A 467 1.81 -3.32 -13.67
CA MET A 467 2.53 -3.34 -12.40
C MET A 467 3.62 -4.43 -12.37
N ASN A 468 3.42 -5.57 -13.05
CA ASN A 468 4.49 -6.55 -13.27
C ASN A 468 5.62 -5.98 -14.14
N LEU A 469 5.30 -5.17 -15.16
CA LEU A 469 6.31 -4.47 -15.94
C LEU A 469 7.13 -3.51 -15.06
N ALA A 470 6.46 -2.68 -14.25
CA ALA A 470 7.13 -1.78 -13.30
C ALA A 470 8.06 -2.55 -12.34
N TYR A 471 7.57 -3.63 -11.75
CA TYR A 471 8.37 -4.46 -10.84
C TYR A 471 9.60 -5.06 -11.53
N ARG A 472 9.46 -5.57 -12.77
CA ARG A 472 10.58 -6.12 -13.54
C ARG A 472 11.62 -5.08 -13.94
N HIS A 473 11.25 -3.81 -13.95
CA HIS A 473 12.14 -2.67 -14.14
C HIS A 473 12.71 -2.12 -12.82
N GLY A 474 12.55 -2.82 -11.69
CA GLY A 474 13.10 -2.40 -10.41
C GLY A 474 12.36 -1.23 -9.75
N VAL A 475 11.11 -0.98 -10.14
CA VAL A 475 10.28 0.06 -9.53
C VAL A 475 9.55 -0.52 -8.31
N ASP A 476 10.21 -0.49 -7.16
CA ASP A 476 9.78 -1.17 -5.93
C ASP A 476 9.80 -0.28 -4.67
N ARG A 477 10.05 1.03 -4.80
CA ARG A 477 10.08 1.93 -3.64
C ARG A 477 8.68 2.32 -3.18
N ILE A 478 7.87 2.90 -4.06
CA ILE A 478 6.52 3.40 -3.73
C ILE A 478 5.54 2.94 -4.81
N TRP A 479 4.49 2.20 -4.44
CA TRP A 479 3.31 2.01 -5.28
C TRP A 479 2.11 2.67 -4.62
N ILE A 480 1.53 3.66 -5.29
CA ILE A 480 0.32 4.34 -4.84
C ILE A 480 -0.69 4.43 -5.98
N VAL A 481 -1.97 4.21 -5.67
CA VAL A 481 -3.05 4.26 -6.67
C VAL A 481 -4.12 5.26 -6.26
N ASN A 482 -4.55 6.12 -7.19
CA ASN A 482 -5.76 6.94 -7.04
C ASN A 482 -6.98 6.00 -7.08
N VAL A 483 -7.73 5.96 -5.98
CA VAL A 483 -8.89 5.09 -5.81
C VAL A 483 -10.22 5.83 -5.87
N GLY A 484 -10.21 7.11 -6.20
CA GLY A 484 -11.39 7.96 -6.16
C GLY A 484 -11.99 7.99 -4.75
N ASP A 485 -13.28 7.71 -4.69
CA ASP A 485 -14.08 7.60 -3.47
C ASP A 485 -13.82 6.30 -2.64
N LEU A 486 -12.78 5.52 -2.96
CA LEU A 486 -12.45 4.20 -2.42
C LEU A 486 -13.44 3.09 -2.83
N LYS A 487 -14.74 3.29 -2.61
CA LYS A 487 -15.79 2.43 -3.17
C LYS A 487 -16.18 2.96 -4.56
N PRO A 488 -16.43 2.11 -5.58
CA PRO A 488 -16.50 0.64 -5.55
C PRO A 488 -15.24 -0.03 -6.14
N MET A 489 -14.05 0.36 -5.68
CA MET A 489 -12.77 -0.13 -6.22
C MET A 489 -12.19 -1.30 -5.42
N GLU A 490 -12.97 -1.97 -4.57
CA GLU A 490 -12.46 -2.88 -3.54
C GLU A 490 -11.60 -4.03 -4.10
N LEU A 491 -12.05 -4.64 -5.21
CA LEU A 491 -11.31 -5.70 -5.87
C LEU A 491 -10.00 -5.20 -6.51
N GLY A 492 -10.01 -4.00 -7.10
CA GLY A 492 -8.81 -3.39 -7.69
C GLY A 492 -7.78 -3.04 -6.63
N ILE A 493 -8.22 -2.42 -5.53
CA ILE A 493 -7.38 -2.07 -4.38
C ILE A 493 -6.75 -3.33 -3.77
N SER A 494 -7.56 -4.38 -3.55
CA SER A 494 -7.09 -5.66 -2.98
C SER A 494 -6.08 -6.40 -3.84
N PHE A 495 -6.09 -6.15 -5.15
CA PHE A 495 -5.17 -6.78 -6.09
C PHE A 495 -3.88 -5.97 -6.28
N PHE A 496 -3.98 -4.63 -6.12
CA PHE A 496 -2.85 -3.72 -6.22
C PHE A 496 -1.92 -3.80 -5.00
N LEU A 497 -2.51 -3.83 -3.79
CA LEU A 497 -1.82 -4.02 -2.52
C LEU A 497 -1.49 -5.50 -2.31
#